data_AF-A0A0L8VFW3-F1
#
_entry.id   AF-A0A0L8VFW3-F1
#
_cell.length_a   1.000
_cell.length_b   1.000
_cell.length_c   1.000
_cell.angle_alpha   90.00
_cell.angle_beta   90.00
_cell.angle_gamma   90.00
#
_symmetry.space_group_name_H-M   'P 1'
#
loop_
_entity.id
_entity.type
_entity.pdbx_description
1 polymer ?
#
loop_
_entity_poly.entity_id
_entity_poly.type
_entity_poly.pdbx_seq_one_letter_code
_entity_poly.pdbx_strand_id
1 'polypeptide(L)'
;MNTPTKKIEHAQKMLKELPVAITGLEALERMVDTDMSYKYGSVDTDESLDFKNTIKRSINRYGNMYLAIVTFLEKEGINPYPLNDEWWSQKENREWAARWGLKRKPWWKRLFSKQR
;
A
#
# COMPACT_ATOMS: atom_id res chain seq x y z
N MET A 1 -26.46 -14.02 -7.37
CA MET A 1 -25.87 -14.12 -6.02
C MET A 1 -24.37 -13.86 -6.12
N ASN A 2 -23.87 -12.73 -5.62
CA ASN A 2 -22.43 -12.47 -5.54
C ASN A 2 -21.85 -13.30 -4.38
N THR A 3 -21.26 -14.45 -4.71
CA THR A 3 -20.65 -15.36 -3.73
C THR A 3 -19.53 -14.65 -2.96
N PRO A 4 -19.43 -14.82 -1.62
CA PRO A 4 -18.39 -14.23 -0.77
C PRO A 4 -16.96 -14.37 -1.33
N THR A 5 -16.72 -15.46 -2.06
CA THR A 5 -15.47 -15.78 -2.75
C THR A 5 -15.01 -14.69 -3.74
N LYS A 6 -15.92 -14.13 -4.55
CA LYS A 6 -15.54 -13.09 -5.54
C LYS A 6 -15.08 -11.79 -4.88
N LYS A 7 -15.67 -11.43 -3.73
CA LYS A 7 -15.26 -10.24 -2.96
C LYS A 7 -13.87 -10.42 -2.36
N ILE A 8 -13.59 -11.62 -1.85
CA ILE A 8 -12.30 -11.99 -1.29
C ILE A 8 -11.21 -12.01 -2.37
N GLU A 9 -11.47 -12.63 -3.51
CA GLU A 9 -10.52 -12.66 -4.64
C GLU A 9 -10.20 -11.25 -5.15
N HIS A 10 -11.23 -10.41 -5.27
CA HIS A 10 -11.07 -9.01 -5.67
C HIS A 10 -10.24 -8.21 -4.64
N ALA A 11 -10.54 -8.37 -3.35
CA ALA A 11 -9.77 -7.77 -2.26
C ALA A 11 -8.28 -8.21 -2.29
N GLN A 12 -8.01 -9.50 -2.47
CA GLN A 12 -6.65 -10.02 -2.57
C GLN A 12 -5.91 -9.50 -3.82
N LYS A 13 -6.60 -9.34 -4.95
CA LYS A 13 -6.04 -8.72 -6.15
C LYS A 13 -5.64 -7.27 -5.88
N MET A 14 -6.54 -6.48 -5.28
CA MET A 14 -6.26 -5.09 -4.94
C MET A 14 -5.07 -4.93 -3.98
N LEU A 15 -4.90 -5.84 -3.01
CA LEU A 15 -3.74 -5.80 -2.11
C LEU A 15 -2.39 -6.01 -2.81
N LYS A 16 -2.37 -6.62 -3.99
CA LYS A 16 -1.15 -6.76 -4.81
C LYS A 16 -0.89 -5.52 -5.66
N GLU A 17 -1.95 -4.88 -6.15
CA GLU A 17 -1.85 -3.75 -7.08
C GLU A 17 -1.62 -2.40 -6.37
N LEU A 18 -2.25 -2.18 -5.22
CA LEU A 18 -2.19 -0.91 -4.49
C LEU A 18 -0.75 -0.52 -4.07
N PRO A 19 0.10 -1.43 -3.54
CA PRO A 19 1.49 -1.10 -3.24
C PRO A 19 2.26 -0.63 -4.48
N VAL A 20 2.06 -1.29 -5.64
CA VAL A 20 2.73 -0.91 -6.90
C VAL A 20 2.31 0.49 -7.33
N ALA A 21 1.02 0.81 -7.24
CA ALA A 21 0.51 2.15 -7.55
C ALA A 21 1.07 3.23 -6.61
N ILE A 22 1.16 2.93 -5.31
CA ILE A 22 1.75 3.84 -4.31
C ILE A 22 3.24 4.08 -4.60
N THR A 23 4.01 3.01 -4.84
CA THR A 23 5.44 3.11 -5.19
C THR A 23 5.65 3.91 -6.47
N GLY A 24 4.79 3.74 -7.48
CA GLY A 24 4.82 4.53 -8.71
C GLY A 24 4.58 6.02 -8.46
N LEU A 25 3.60 6.36 -7.62
CA LEU A 25 3.34 7.74 -7.21
C LEU A 25 4.51 8.36 -6.43
N GLU A 26 5.13 7.60 -5.53
CA GLU A 26 6.34 8.05 -4.81
C GLU A 26 7.55 8.24 -5.72
N ALA A 27 7.66 7.45 -6.79
CA ALA A 27 8.67 7.64 -7.81
C ALA A 27 8.39 8.92 -8.62
N LEU A 28 7.13 9.18 -8.98
CA LEU A 28 6.72 10.42 -9.65
C LEU A 28 6.99 11.65 -8.79
N GLU A 29 6.70 11.61 -7.48
CA GLU A 29 7.03 12.71 -6.57
C GLU A 29 8.53 13.04 -6.59
N ARG A 30 9.39 12.01 -6.52
CA ARG A 30 10.85 12.16 -6.59
C ARG A 30 11.34 12.68 -7.94
N MET A 31 10.70 12.28 -9.04
CA MET A 31 11.03 12.79 -10.38
C MET A 31 10.70 14.28 -10.50
N VAL A 32 9.58 14.73 -9.95
CA VAL A 32 9.21 16.15 -9.89
C VAL A 32 10.24 16.93 -9.10
N ASP A 33 10.67 16.41 -7.95
CA ASP A 33 11.73 17.04 -7.15
C ASP A 33 13.03 17.22 -7.95
N THR A 34 13.40 16.18 -8.70
CA THR A 34 14.63 16.16 -9.48
C THR A 34 14.57 17.10 -10.70
N ASP A 35 13.51 17.04 -11.50
CA ASP A 35 13.36 17.87 -12.70
C ASP A 35 13.20 19.36 -12.36
N MET A 36 12.45 19.69 -11.31
CA MET A 36 12.29 21.08 -10.86
C MET A 36 13.58 21.63 -10.26
N SER A 37 14.30 20.83 -9.48
CA SER A 37 15.63 21.22 -8.98
C SER A 37 16.60 21.51 -10.12
N TYR A 38 16.56 20.71 -11.19
CA TYR A 38 17.45 20.87 -12.34
C TYR A 38 17.10 22.10 -13.19
N LYS A 39 15.81 22.36 -13.44
CA LYS A 39 15.36 23.46 -14.30
C LYS A 39 15.34 24.82 -13.63
N TYR A 40 14.98 24.89 -12.35
CA TYR A 40 14.64 26.16 -11.70
C TYR A 40 15.52 26.50 -10.49
N GLY A 41 16.42 25.60 -10.07
CA GLY A 41 17.25 25.78 -8.87
C GLY A 41 16.46 25.84 -7.54
N SER A 42 15.12 25.82 -7.60
CA SER A 42 14.19 25.74 -6.48
C SER A 42 13.02 24.83 -6.86
N VAL A 43 12.58 24.01 -5.90
CA VAL A 43 11.63 22.91 -6.13
C VAL A 43 10.18 23.30 -5.78
N ASP A 44 9.98 24.57 -5.39
CA ASP A 44 8.77 25.09 -4.74
C ASP A 44 8.13 26.22 -5.57
N THR A 45 7.89 25.97 -6.87
CA THR A 45 6.97 26.82 -7.62
C THR A 45 5.53 26.44 -7.23
N ASP A 46 4.58 27.35 -7.35
CA ASP A 46 3.18 27.07 -7.00
C ASP A 46 2.61 25.85 -7.77
N GLU A 47 3.01 25.69 -9.03
CA GLU A 47 2.62 24.54 -9.86
C GLU A 47 3.24 23.22 -9.40
N SER A 48 4.52 23.21 -9.00
CA SER A 48 5.15 21.99 -8.49
C SER A 48 4.56 21.59 -7.14
N LEU A 49 4.20 22.57 -6.31
CA LEU A 49 3.59 22.34 -5.01
C LEU A 49 2.17 21.75 -5.16
N ASP A 50 1.35 22.27 -6.08
CA ASP A 50 0.01 21.73 -6.34
C ASP A 50 0.06 20.30 -6.89
N PHE A 51 1.00 20.03 -7.81
CA PHE A 51 1.20 18.69 -8.34
C PHE A 51 1.66 17.69 -7.26
N LYS A 52 2.65 18.06 -6.44
CA LYS A 52 3.08 17.23 -5.29
C LYS A 52 1.95 16.98 -4.29
N ASN A 53 1.16 18.01 -3.98
CA ASN A 53 0.00 17.87 -3.10
C ASN A 53 -1.02 16.88 -3.67
N THR A 54 -1.24 16.90 -4.98
CA THR A 54 -2.10 15.94 -5.68
C THR A 54 -1.56 14.51 -5.60
N ILE A 55 -0.24 14.31 -5.77
CA ILE A 55 0.40 13.01 -5.59
C ILE A 55 0.25 12.52 -4.15
N LYS A 56 0.55 13.36 -3.15
CA LYS A 56 0.42 13.02 -1.72
C LYS A 56 -1.02 12.62 -1.36
N ARG A 57 -2.03 13.35 -1.86
CA ARG A 57 -3.44 12.98 -1.68
C ARG A 57 -3.76 11.61 -2.28
N SER A 58 -3.20 11.30 -3.45
CA SER A 58 -3.40 10.01 -4.13
C SER A 58 -2.75 8.86 -3.38
N ILE A 59 -1.52 9.04 -2.89
CA ILE A 59 -0.83 8.07 -2.03
C ILE A 59 -1.66 7.79 -0.76
N ASN A 60 -2.15 8.84 -0.10
CA ASN A 60 -2.99 8.69 1.10
C ASN A 60 -4.31 7.96 0.79
N ARG A 61 -4.95 8.26 -0.35
CA ARG A 61 -6.17 7.58 -0.77
C ARG A 61 -5.92 6.08 -0.97
N TYR A 62 -4.88 5.70 -1.71
CA TYR A 62 -4.58 4.30 -1.97
C TYR A 62 -4.11 3.55 -0.71
N GLY A 63 -3.36 4.20 0.17
CA GLY A 63 -3.01 3.62 1.46
C GLY A 63 -4.23 3.38 2.36
N ASN A 64 -5.17 4.33 2.42
CA ASN A 64 -6.43 4.13 3.13
C ASN A 64 -7.27 2.99 2.53
N MET A 65 -7.31 2.86 1.21
CA MET A 65 -7.97 1.73 0.55
C MET A 65 -7.30 0.40 0.92
N TYR A 66 -5.96 0.37 0.94
CA TYR A 66 -5.21 -0.80 1.35
C TYR A 66 -5.57 -1.22 2.79
N LEU A 67 -5.57 -0.26 3.73
CA LEU A 67 -5.95 -0.50 5.12
C LEU A 67 -7.38 -1.04 5.28
N ALA A 68 -8.33 -0.48 4.52
CA ALA A 68 -9.71 -0.95 4.53
C ALA A 68 -9.82 -2.40 4.06
N ILE A 69 -9.06 -2.78 3.02
CA ILE A 69 -9.06 -4.14 2.47
C ILE A 69 -8.40 -5.12 3.43
N VAL A 70 -7.27 -4.74 4.05
CA VAL A 70 -6.63 -5.54 5.11
C VAL A 70 -7.63 -5.80 6.23
N THR A 71 -8.28 -4.74 6.73
CA THR A 71 -9.27 -4.84 7.80
C THR A 71 -10.45 -5.73 7.43
N PHE A 72 -10.94 -5.63 6.18
CA PHE A 72 -11.99 -6.48 5.66
C PHE A 72 -11.58 -7.96 5.68
N LEU A 73 -10.42 -8.29 5.10
CA LEU A 73 -9.96 -9.68 5.07
C LEU A 73 -9.71 -10.26 6.47
N GLU A 74 -9.18 -9.46 7.40
CA GLU A 74 -9.01 -9.89 8.79
C GLU A 74 -10.35 -10.22 9.47
N LYS A 75 -11.40 -9.42 9.21
CA LYS A 75 -12.76 -9.70 9.72
C LYS A 75 -13.34 -10.99 9.15
N GLU A 76 -13.01 -11.31 7.90
CA GLU A 76 -13.38 -12.59 7.27
C GLU A 76 -12.51 -13.77 7.74
N GLY A 77 -11.58 -13.57 8.69
CA GLY A 77 -10.66 -14.61 9.16
C GLY A 77 -9.61 -14.99 8.11
N ILE A 78 -9.46 -14.19 7.06
CA ILE A 78 -8.52 -14.41 5.97
C ILE A 78 -7.26 -13.66 6.28
N ASN A 79 -6.12 -14.32 6.11
CA ASN A 79 -4.85 -13.62 6.22
C ASN A 79 -4.71 -12.63 5.05
N PRO A 80 -4.73 -11.30 5.30
CA PRO A 80 -4.57 -10.29 4.25
C PRO A 80 -3.16 -10.29 3.67
N TYR A 81 -2.21 -10.94 4.35
CA TYR A 81 -0.83 -11.07 3.92
C TYR A 81 -0.56 -12.51 3.44
N PRO A 82 -0.94 -12.86 2.20
CA PRO A 82 -0.32 -14.02 1.54
C PRO A 82 1.15 -13.74 1.19
N LEU A 83 1.62 -12.51 1.43
CA LEU A 83 3.01 -12.08 1.34
C LEU A 83 3.86 -13.02 2.20
N ASN A 84 4.52 -13.94 1.52
CA ASN A 84 5.40 -14.96 2.09
C ASN A 84 6.47 -14.30 2.99
N ASP A 85 7.22 -15.12 3.73
CA ASP A 85 8.30 -14.60 4.57
C ASP A 85 9.38 -13.83 3.77
N GLU A 86 9.43 -14.03 2.45
CA GLU A 86 10.29 -13.33 1.49
C GLU A 86 9.88 -11.86 1.26
N TRP A 87 8.59 -11.55 1.14
CA TRP A 87 8.14 -10.16 1.01
C TRP A 87 8.45 -9.37 2.30
N TRP A 88 8.22 -9.98 3.47
CA TRP A 88 8.61 -9.41 4.78
C TRP A 88 10.13 -9.39 5.01
N SER A 89 10.91 -10.12 4.21
CA SER A 89 12.38 -10.10 4.28
C SER A 89 12.96 -8.80 3.74
N GLN A 90 12.30 -8.20 2.75
CA GLN A 90 12.73 -6.95 2.14
C GLN A 90 12.45 -5.77 3.07
N LYS A 91 13.48 -4.95 3.31
CA LYS A 91 13.42 -3.80 4.23
C LYS A 91 12.36 -2.78 3.80
N GLU A 92 12.30 -2.47 2.52
CA GLU A 92 11.36 -1.49 1.93
C GLU A 92 9.90 -1.87 2.21
N ASN A 93 9.58 -3.16 2.09
CA ASN A 93 8.25 -3.69 2.40
C ASN A 93 7.91 -3.60 3.89
N ARG A 94 8.91 -3.73 4.78
CA ARG A 94 8.73 -3.53 6.24
C ARG A 94 8.51 -2.08 6.59
N GLU A 95 9.24 -1.17 5.97
CA GLU A 95 9.11 0.28 6.17
C GLU A 95 7.76 0.76 5.65
N TRP A 96 7.35 0.27 4.48
CA TRP A 96 6.03 0.50 3.93
C TRP A 96 4.93 -0.04 4.85
N ALA A 97 5.08 -1.27 5.35
CA ALA A 97 4.13 -1.85 6.30
C ALA A 97 4.05 -1.05 7.61
N ALA A 98 5.20 -0.59 8.13
CA ALA A 98 5.27 0.23 9.33
C ALA A 98 4.57 1.59 9.16
N ARG A 99 4.72 2.23 7.99
CA ARG A 99 4.03 3.49 7.65
C ARG A 99 2.52 3.38 7.76
N TRP A 100 1.98 2.22 7.42
CA TRP A 100 0.54 1.95 7.49
C TRP A 100 0.12 1.21 8.77
N GLY A 101 0.99 1.11 9.79
CA GLY A 101 0.66 0.46 11.06
C GLY A 101 0.44 -1.06 10.96
N LEU A 102 0.93 -1.69 9.89
CA LEU A 102 0.77 -3.11 9.63
C LEU A 102 1.81 -3.91 10.38
N LYS A 103 1.37 -4.99 11.04
CA LYS A 103 2.25 -5.88 11.81
C LYS A 103 2.40 -7.22 11.11
N ARG A 104 3.64 -7.72 11.06
CA ARG A 104 3.91 -9.10 10.63
C ARG A 104 3.15 -10.06 11.53
N LYS A 105 2.23 -10.85 10.96
CA LYS A 105 1.65 -11.99 11.66
C LYS A 105 2.56 -13.21 11.50
N PRO A 106 3.02 -13.83 12.60
CA PRO A 106 3.81 -15.05 12.53
C PRO A 106 3.06 -16.15 11.79
N TRP A 107 3.78 -17.03 11.08
CA TRP A 107 3.20 -18.12 10.28
C TRP A 107 2.27 -19.05 11.07
N TRP A 108 2.54 -19.26 12.35
CA TRP A 108 1.69 -20.06 13.24
C TRP A 108 0.35 -19.37 13.55
N LYS A 109 0.28 -18.03 13.65
CA LYS A 109 -1.00 -17.31 13.73
C LYS A 109 -1.81 -17.37 12.42
N ARG A 110 -1.20 -17.76 11.29
CA ARG A 110 -1.92 -17.99 10.01
C ARG A 110 -2.72 -19.29 10.05
N LEU A 111 -2.23 -20.32 10.76
CA LEU A 111 -2.85 -21.64 10.85
C LEU A 111 -4.06 -21.68 11.81
N PHE A 112 -4.01 -20.92 12.91
CA PHE A 112 -5.04 -20.99 13.96
C PHE A 112 -6.22 -20.01 13.79
N SER A 113 -6.28 -19.21 12.72
CA SER A 113 -7.43 -18.33 12.46
C SER A 113 -8.67 -19.07 11.92
N LYS A 114 -8.53 -20.34 11.53
CA LYS A 114 -9.62 -21.19 11.00
C LYS A 114 -10.35 -22.04 12.04
N GLN A 115 -10.06 -21.90 13.33
CA GLN A 115 -10.78 -22.62 14.38
C GLN A 115 -11.51 -21.63 15.30
N ARG A 116 -12.66 -21.12 14.84
CA ARG A 116 -13.76 -20.71 15.71
C ARG A 116 -15.07 -20.71 14.95
#